data_AF-A0A3M2D549-F1
#
_entry.id   AF-A0A3M2D549-F1
#
_cell.length_a   1.000
_cell.length_b   1.000
_cell.length_c   1.000
_cell.angle_alpha   90.00
_cell.angle_beta   90.00
_cell.angle_gamma   90.00
#
_symmetry.space_group_name_H-M   'P 1'
#
loop_
_entity.id
_entity.type
_entity.pdbx_description
1 polymer ?
#
loop_
_entity_poly.entity_id
_entity_poly.type
_entity_poly.pdbx_seq_one_letter_code
_entity_poly.pdbx_strand_id
1 'polypeptide(L)'
;MKHITEILDEKPFAELTAEELQTIKAHCKACLSCENAFRAALISFELLQAKRMEQAMPSPFFHTRVLAAINRERTKVSQVFTLWWRASAPIIALLLLFVISLLGLTIMLPSSEDEFSTSEIISTEMAITDKRQASELTNDEVFRAIYGNERRK
;
A
#
# COMPACT_ATOMS: atom_id res chain seq x y z
N MET A 1 5.60 28.68 -37.61
CA MET A 1 5.82 29.46 -36.36
C MET A 1 4.94 28.81 -35.31
N LYS A 2 5.50 28.39 -34.18
CA LYS A 2 4.71 27.84 -33.07
C LYS A 2 3.88 28.96 -32.45
N HIS A 3 2.59 28.71 -32.20
CA HIS A 3 1.74 29.67 -31.52
C HIS A 3 2.02 29.63 -30.01
N ILE A 4 1.75 30.74 -29.32
CA ILE A 4 1.85 30.83 -27.86
C ILE A 4 1.04 29.74 -27.13
N THR A 5 -0.06 29.29 -27.73
CA THR A 5 -0.92 28.24 -27.19
C THR A 5 -0.16 26.94 -26.94
N GLU A 6 0.76 26.56 -27.83
CA GLU A 6 1.61 25.36 -27.64
C GLU A 6 2.52 25.51 -26.40
N ILE A 7 3.06 26.72 -26.17
CA ILE A 7 3.92 27.01 -25.01
C ILE A 7 3.11 27.01 -23.71
N LEU A 8 1.89 27.55 -23.75
CA LEU A 8 0.98 27.62 -22.60
C LEU A 8 0.35 26.27 -22.23
N ASP A 9 0.20 25.37 -23.20
CA ASP A 9 -0.28 24.00 -22.96
C ASP A 9 0.81 23.12 -22.35
N GLU A 10 2.07 23.33 -22.73
CA GLU A 10 3.21 22.57 -22.19
C GLU A 10 3.63 23.05 -20.78
N LYS A 11 3.47 24.35 -20.49
CA LYS A 11 4.03 24.95 -19.27
C LYS A 11 3.06 25.95 -18.60
N PRO A 12 2.71 25.75 -17.32
CA PRO A 12 1.85 26.67 -16.60
C PRO A 12 2.56 28.01 -16.31
N PHE A 13 1.79 29.11 -16.25
CA PHE A 13 2.31 30.46 -15.99
C PHE A 13 3.26 30.60 -14.79
N ALA A 14 3.07 29.79 -13.75
CA ALA A 14 3.89 29.81 -12.55
C ALA A 14 5.35 29.37 -12.80
N GLU A 15 5.60 28.65 -13.89
CA GLU A 15 6.91 28.06 -14.19
C GLU A 15 7.63 28.80 -15.34
N LEU A 16 6.98 29.77 -15.99
CA LEU A 16 7.58 30.53 -17.08
C LEU A 16 8.76 31.37 -16.60
N THR A 17 9.87 31.30 -17.33
CA THR A 17 11.03 32.15 -17.06
C THR A 17 10.80 33.56 -17.59
N ALA A 18 11.56 34.53 -17.08
CA ALA A 18 11.45 35.92 -17.53
C ALA A 18 11.76 36.09 -19.04
N GLU A 19 12.64 35.25 -19.58
CA GLU A 19 13.04 35.23 -21.00
C GLU A 19 11.92 34.71 -21.90
N GLU A 20 11.25 33.63 -21.49
CA GLU A 20 10.08 33.07 -22.19
C GLU A 20 8.95 34.10 -22.22
N LEU A 21 8.73 34.79 -21.10
CA LEU A 21 7.68 35.82 -20.98
C LEU A 21 7.96 37.03 -21.88
N GLN A 22 9.23 37.45 -22.01
CA GLN A 22 9.62 38.49 -22.97
C GLN A 22 9.41 38.05 -24.42
N THR A 23 9.76 36.79 -24.75
CA THR A 23 9.58 36.22 -26.09
C THR A 23 8.10 36.17 -26.47
N ILE A 24 7.25 35.75 -25.54
CA ILE A 24 5.80 35.74 -25.68
C ILE A 24 5.27 37.16 -25.91
N LYS A 25 5.68 38.13 -25.09
CA LYS A 25 5.26 39.53 -25.23
C LYS A 25 5.69 40.13 -26.58
N ALA A 26 6.87 39.78 -27.07
CA ALA A 26 7.33 40.20 -28.40
C ALA A 26 6.46 39.59 -29.51
N HIS A 27 6.11 38.31 -29.40
CA HIS A 27 5.25 37.64 -30.37
C HIS A 27 3.80 38.18 -30.36
N CYS A 28 3.25 38.50 -29.19
CA CYS A 28 1.91 39.08 -29.07
C CYS A 28 1.77 40.44 -29.78
N LYS A 29 2.85 41.24 -29.87
CA LYS A 29 2.82 42.51 -30.62
C LYS A 29 2.60 42.33 -32.13
N ALA A 30 2.97 41.17 -32.67
CA ALA A 30 2.86 40.86 -34.10
C ALA A 30 1.65 39.97 -34.42
N CYS A 31 1.01 39.36 -33.42
CA CYS A 31 -0.03 38.36 -33.60
C CYS A 31 -1.20 38.58 -32.64
N LEU A 32 -2.30 39.14 -33.16
CA LEU A 32 -3.50 39.47 -32.39
C LEU A 32 -4.18 38.24 -31.76
N SER A 33 -4.15 37.09 -32.43
CA SER A 33 -4.73 35.85 -31.88
C SER A 33 -3.95 35.36 -30.65
N CYS A 34 -2.62 35.47 -30.70
CA CYS A 34 -1.74 35.14 -29.58
C CYS A 34 -1.89 36.13 -28.42
N GLU A 35 -2.11 37.42 -28.70
CA GLU A 35 -2.39 38.43 -27.67
C GLU A 35 -3.68 38.11 -26.91
N ASN A 36 -4.76 37.79 -27.63
CA ASN A 36 -6.05 37.43 -27.02
C ASN A 36 -5.95 36.15 -26.20
N ALA A 37 -5.26 35.13 -26.72
CA ALA A 37 -5.02 33.88 -25.99
C ALA A 37 -4.21 34.11 -24.71
N PHE A 38 -3.14 34.89 -24.79
CA PHE A 38 -2.32 35.25 -23.62
C PHE A 38 -3.13 35.99 -22.56
N ARG A 39 -3.95 36.96 -22.98
CA ARG A 39 -4.79 37.75 -22.07
C ARG A 39 -5.85 36.90 -21.38
N ALA A 40 -6.53 36.02 -22.12
CA ALA A 40 -7.53 35.11 -21.55
C ALA A 40 -6.90 34.13 -20.54
N ALA A 41 -5.72 33.63 -20.87
CA ALA A 41 -4.98 32.71 -20.02
C ALA A 41 -4.45 33.40 -18.74
N LEU A 42 -4.03 34.67 -18.83
CA LEU A 42 -3.62 35.49 -17.68
C LEU A 42 -4.79 35.78 -16.72
N ILE A 43 -5.96 36.15 -17.26
CA ILE A 43 -7.18 36.34 -16.47
C ILE A 43 -7.58 35.04 -15.75
N SER A 44 -7.51 33.91 -16.46
CA SER A 44 -7.84 32.61 -15.89
C SER A 44 -6.88 32.23 -14.75
N PHE A 45 -5.59 32.51 -14.91
CA PHE A 45 -4.59 32.30 -13.88
C PHE A 45 -4.86 33.15 -12.63
N GLU A 46 -5.13 34.45 -12.79
CA GLU A 46 -5.46 35.34 -11.67
C GLU A 46 -6.73 34.92 -10.93
N LEU A 47 -7.77 34.51 -11.66
CA LEU A 47 -9.02 34.01 -11.05
C LEU A 47 -8.80 32.71 -10.27
N LEU A 48 -7.99 31.79 -10.80
CA LEU A 48 -7.62 30.56 -10.10
C LEU A 48 -6.80 30.86 -8.84
N GLN A 49 -5.92 31.85 -8.88
CA GLN A 49 -5.14 32.29 -7.73
C GLN A 49 -6.04 32.92 -6.66
N ALA A 50 -6.95 33.82 -7.04
CA ALA A 50 -7.92 34.43 -6.14
C ALA A 50 -8.80 33.37 -5.46
N LYS A 51 -9.34 32.42 -6.24
CA LYS A 51 -10.15 31.32 -5.71
C LYS A 51 -9.36 30.40 -4.78
N ARG A 52 -8.08 30.15 -5.07
CA ARG A 52 -7.20 29.38 -4.17
C ARG A 52 -7.03 30.07 -2.82
N MET A 53 -6.90 31.40 -2.80
CA MET A 53 -6.79 32.17 -1.57
C MET A 53 -8.11 32.21 -0.78
N GLU A 54 -9.25 32.21 -1.48
CA GLU A 54 -10.58 32.22 -0.86
C GLU A 54 -11.01 30.84 -0.32
N GLN A 55 -10.53 29.74 -0.92
CA GLN A 55 -10.96 28.38 -0.56
C GLN A 55 -10.23 27.71 0.61
N ALA A 56 -9.45 28.45 1.41
CA ALA A 56 -8.60 27.84 2.42
C ALA A 56 -9.27 27.57 3.79
N MET A 57 -10.61 27.63 3.91
CA MET A 57 -11.29 27.23 5.15
C MET A 57 -12.12 25.96 4.93
N PRO A 58 -11.66 24.79 5.41
CA PRO A 58 -12.48 23.58 5.35
C PRO A 58 -13.77 23.81 6.15
N SER A 59 -14.86 23.16 5.74
CA SER A 59 -16.13 23.27 6.49
C SER A 59 -15.91 22.93 7.97
N PRO A 60 -16.60 23.59 8.92
CA PRO A 60 -16.36 23.40 10.35
C PRO A 60 -16.55 21.95 10.82
N PHE A 61 -17.27 21.13 10.05
CA PHE A 61 -17.50 19.71 10.32
C PHE A 61 -16.63 18.77 9.49
N PHE A 62 -15.67 19.29 8.72
CA PHE A 62 -14.78 18.45 7.91
C PHE A 62 -13.95 17.53 8.80
N HIS A 63 -13.35 18.10 9.86
CA HIS A 63 -12.53 17.34 10.80
C HIS A 63 -13.33 16.23 11.49
N THR A 64 -14.55 16.52 11.95
CA THR A 64 -15.40 15.53 12.61
C THR A 64 -15.85 14.43 11.64
N ARG A 65 -16.17 14.77 10.38
CA ARG A 65 -16.52 13.79 9.34
C ARG A 65 -15.35 12.88 8.97
N VAL A 66 -14.14 13.43 8.87
CA VAL A 66 -12.92 12.67 8.60
C VAL A 66 -12.62 11.71 9.76
N LEU A 67 -12.65 12.21 11.01
CA LEU A 67 -12.45 11.35 12.17
C LEU A 67 -13.51 10.26 12.29
N ALA A 68 -14.77 10.58 12.03
CA ALA A 68 -15.86 9.60 12.01
C ALA A 68 -15.63 8.53 10.93
N ALA A 69 -15.16 8.91 9.75
CA ALA A 69 -14.83 7.97 8.67
C ALA A 69 -13.67 7.04 9.06
N ILE A 70 -12.59 7.58 9.63
CA ILE A 70 -11.44 6.79 10.09
C ILE A 70 -11.84 5.81 11.20
N ASN A 71 -12.62 6.27 12.18
CA ASN A 71 -13.07 5.43 13.29
C ASN A 71 -14.00 4.29 12.81
N ARG A 72 -14.86 4.54 11.82
CA ARG A 72 -15.68 3.48 11.22
C ARG A 72 -14.85 2.38 10.58
N GLU A 73 -13.73 2.72 9.96
CA GLU A 73 -12.88 1.71 9.34
C GLU A 73 -12.09 0.91 10.39
N ARG A 74 -11.57 1.59 11.42
CA ARG A 74 -10.89 0.92 12.54
C ARG A 74 -11.80 -0.02 13.33
N THR A 75 -13.07 0.35 13.51
CA THR A 75 -14.03 -0.47 14.25
C THR A 75 -14.44 -1.75 13.51
N LYS A 76 -14.50 -1.74 12.18
CA LYS A 76 -14.73 -2.97 11.40
C LYS A 76 -13.60 -3.97 11.61
N VAL A 77 -12.35 -3.51 11.55
CA VAL A 77 -11.17 -4.37 11.74
C VAL A 77 -11.12 -4.92 13.17
N SER A 78 -11.42 -4.11 14.18
CA SER A 78 -11.40 -4.56 15.57
C SER A 78 -12.52 -5.54 15.91
N GLN A 79 -13.71 -5.40 15.31
CA GLN A 79 -14.81 -6.35 15.54
C GLN A 79 -14.51 -7.74 14.96
N VAL A 80 -13.94 -7.82 13.75
CA VAL A 80 -13.53 -9.10 13.16
C VAL A 80 -12.38 -9.73 13.95
N PHE A 81 -11.38 -8.92 14.33
CA PHE A 81 -10.24 -9.39 15.12
C PHE A 81 -10.66 -9.89 16.51
N THR A 82 -11.56 -9.19 17.20
CA THR A 82 -12.03 -9.61 18.54
C THR A 82 -12.87 -10.89 18.50
N LEU A 83 -13.72 -11.08 17.48
CA LEU A 83 -14.42 -12.34 17.28
C LEU A 83 -13.44 -13.49 17.03
N TRP A 84 -12.48 -13.28 16.14
CA TRP A 84 -11.48 -14.28 15.81
C TRP A 84 -10.58 -14.62 17.00
N TRP A 85 -10.18 -13.62 17.77
CA TRP A 85 -9.41 -13.79 19.01
C TRP A 85 -10.18 -14.61 20.07
N ARG A 86 -11.49 -14.38 20.23
CA ARG A 86 -12.31 -15.19 21.14
C ARG A 86 -12.40 -16.65 20.73
N ALA A 87 -12.41 -16.94 19.43
CA ALA A 87 -12.41 -18.31 18.92
C ALA A 87 -11.04 -19.00 19.09
N SER A 88 -9.94 -18.27 18.92
CA SER A 88 -8.58 -18.82 19.00
C SER A 88 -8.01 -18.89 20.43
N ALA A 89 -8.48 -18.05 21.36
CA ALA A 89 -8.05 -18.04 22.76
C ALA A 89 -8.11 -19.42 23.47
N PRO A 90 -9.17 -20.23 23.37
CA PRO A 90 -9.19 -21.56 24.01
C PRO A 90 -8.17 -22.52 23.41
N ILE A 91 -7.89 -22.44 22.11
CA ILE A 91 -6.89 -23.29 21.43
C ILE A 91 -5.49 -22.96 21.96
N ILE A 92 -5.17 -21.68 22.07
CA ILE A 92 -3.89 -21.21 22.63
C ILE A 92 -3.76 -21.65 24.10
N ALA A 93 -4.84 -21.56 24.89
CA ALA A 93 -4.84 -22.01 26.28
C ALA A 93 -4.60 -23.52 26.41
N LEU A 94 -5.20 -24.34 25.54
CA LEU A 94 -4.96 -25.79 25.50
C LEU A 94 -3.52 -26.13 25.12
N LEU A 95 -2.96 -25.44 24.12
CA LEU A 95 -1.55 -25.61 23.72
C LEU A 95 -0.61 -25.24 24.87
N LEU A 96 -0.85 -24.12 25.56
CA LEU A 96 -0.06 -23.73 26.72
C LEU A 96 -0.15 -24.76 27.85
N LEU A 97 -1.35 -25.25 28.16
CA LEU A 97 -1.55 -26.29 29.17
C LEU A 97 -0.82 -27.58 28.79
N PHE A 98 -0.87 -27.97 27.52
CA PHE A 98 -0.16 -29.14 27.00
C PHE A 98 1.36 -28.98 27.11
N VAL A 99 1.91 -27.81 26.76
CA VAL A 99 3.33 -27.49 26.93
C VAL A 99 3.75 -27.53 28.41
N ILE A 100 2.93 -26.99 29.31
CA ILE A 100 3.20 -27.04 30.76
C ILE A 100 3.17 -28.50 31.26
N SER A 101 2.22 -29.31 30.78
CA SER A 101 2.16 -30.72 31.11
C SER A 101 3.39 -31.47 30.62
N LEU A 102 3.80 -31.27 29.37
CA LEU A 102 5.03 -31.86 28.82
C LEU A 102 6.26 -31.46 29.63
N LEU A 103 6.38 -30.18 29.97
CA LEU A 103 7.48 -29.68 30.79
C LEU A 103 7.50 -30.35 32.18
N GLY A 104 6.32 -30.53 32.79
CA GLY A 104 6.18 -31.27 34.03
C GLY A 104 6.66 -32.72 33.92
N LEU A 105 6.26 -33.43 32.85
CA LEU A 105 6.75 -34.79 32.60
C LEU A 105 8.26 -34.83 32.36
N THR A 106 8.83 -33.87 31.63
CA THR A 106 10.27 -33.79 31.38
C THR A 106 11.08 -33.58 32.67
N ILE A 107 10.55 -32.81 33.63
CA ILE A 107 11.23 -32.57 34.92
C ILE A 107 11.06 -33.76 35.87
N MET A 108 9.93 -34.46 35.80
CA MET A 108 9.60 -35.57 36.71
C MET A 108 10.16 -36.92 36.25
N LEU A 109 10.58 -37.03 34.99
CA LEU A 109 11.40 -38.13 34.53
C LEU A 109 12.86 -37.81 34.89
N PRO A 110 13.45 -38.41 35.96
CA PRO A 110 14.89 -38.32 36.13
C PRO A 110 15.51 -38.90 34.86
N SER A 111 16.41 -38.16 34.24
CA SER A 111 17.27 -38.67 33.18
C SER A 111 18.00 -39.87 33.77
N SER A 112 17.50 -41.07 33.52
CA SER A 112 18.34 -42.26 33.58
C SER A 112 19.48 -41.96 32.63
N GLU A 113 20.67 -41.74 33.18
CA GLU A 113 21.91 -41.94 32.43
C GLU A 113 22.00 -43.43 32.09
N ASP A 114 21.10 -43.92 31.25
CA ASP A 114 21.31 -45.16 30.53
C ASP A 114 21.90 -44.74 29.18
N GLU A 115 23.16 -45.14 29.00
CA GLU A 115 23.85 -45.18 27.71
C GLU A 115 22.93 -45.80 26.65
N PHE A 116 22.12 -45.00 25.97
CA PHE A 116 21.50 -45.44 24.73
C PHE A 116 22.56 -45.33 23.65
N SER A 117 23.24 -46.46 23.45
CA SER A 117 24.14 -46.71 22.34
C SER A 117 23.52 -46.21 21.04
N THR A 118 24.36 -45.51 20.29
CA THR A 118 24.24 -45.10 18.90
C THR A 118 24.07 -46.33 18.00
N SER A 119 22.93 -47.03 18.07
CA SER A 119 22.65 -48.14 17.16
C SER A 119 21.16 -48.42 16.96
N GLU A 120 20.32 -47.40 16.82
CA GLU A 120 19.03 -47.60 16.14
C GLU A 120 18.49 -46.28 15.56
N ILE A 121 19.24 -45.74 14.60
CA ILE A 121 18.67 -44.89 13.55
C ILE A 121 17.83 -45.83 12.67
N ILE A 122 16.66 -46.24 13.14
CA ILE A 122 15.62 -46.86 12.31
C ILE A 122 14.50 -45.84 12.16
N SER A 123 14.73 -44.96 11.18
CA SER A 123 13.76 -44.49 10.19
C SER A 123 12.31 -44.86 10.46
N THR A 124 11.65 -44.07 11.31
CA THR A 124 10.19 -43.84 11.22
C THR A 124 9.87 -42.55 10.47
N GLU A 125 10.90 -41.77 10.10
CA GLU A 125 10.81 -40.60 9.22
C GLU A 125 10.79 -40.93 7.71
N MET A 126 10.93 -42.21 7.30
CA MET A 126 10.93 -42.61 5.88
C MET A 126 9.64 -43.32 5.40
N ALA A 127 8.59 -43.42 6.22
CA ALA A 127 7.38 -44.20 5.87
C ALA A 127 6.08 -43.38 5.80
N ILE A 128 6.09 -42.07 6.07
CA ILE A 128 4.89 -41.21 5.98
C ILE A 128 5.23 -39.90 5.25
N THR A 129 5.87 -40.03 4.10
CA THR A 129 5.97 -38.95 3.10
C THR A 129 5.63 -39.51 1.71
N ASP A 130 4.61 -40.35 1.63
CA ASP A 130 3.91 -40.63 0.38
C ASP A 130 2.39 -40.54 0.59
N LYS A 131 1.90 -39.29 0.62
CA LYS A 131 0.77 -38.86 -0.20
C LYS A 131 0.49 -37.39 0.05
N ARG A 132 0.69 -36.61 -1.01
CA ARG A 132 0.15 -35.25 -1.20
C ARG A 132 0.94 -34.13 -0.50
N GLN A 133 2.17 -33.92 -0.98
CA GLN A 133 2.65 -32.55 -1.19
C GLN A 133 1.63 -31.84 -2.09
N ALA A 134 0.63 -31.21 -1.47
CA ALA A 134 -0.04 -30.07 -2.07
C ALA A 134 1.01 -28.97 -2.08
N SER A 135 1.76 -28.91 -3.18
CA SER A 135 2.46 -27.75 -3.71
C SER A 135 2.36 -26.53 -2.80
N GLU A 136 3.34 -26.37 -1.92
CA GLU A 136 3.66 -25.06 -1.36
C GLU A 136 4.19 -24.24 -2.54
N LEU A 137 3.26 -23.66 -3.31
CA LEU A 137 3.59 -22.67 -4.32
C LEU A 137 4.24 -21.53 -3.56
N THR A 138 5.56 -21.44 -3.68
CA THR A 138 6.30 -20.27 -3.20
C THR A 138 5.69 -19.04 -3.89
N ASN A 139 5.57 -17.94 -3.14
CA ASN A 139 4.90 -16.73 -3.63
C ASN A 139 5.43 -16.27 -5.00
N ASP A 140 6.72 -16.52 -5.26
CA ASP A 140 7.37 -16.25 -6.55
C ASP A 140 6.75 -17.00 -7.74
N GLU A 141 6.27 -18.23 -7.52
CA GLU A 141 5.62 -19.05 -8.55
C GLU A 141 4.17 -18.60 -8.80
N VAL A 142 3.47 -18.14 -7.76
CA VAL A 142 2.16 -17.48 -7.89
C VAL A 142 2.28 -16.18 -8.67
N PHE A 143 3.26 -15.34 -8.35
CA PHE A 143 3.49 -14.08 -9.07
C PHE A 143 3.87 -14.32 -10.53
N ARG A 144 4.65 -15.36 -10.81
CA ARG A 144 5.02 -15.74 -12.17
C ARG A 144 3.85 -16.29 -12.97
N ALA A 145 2.92 -17.00 -12.35
CA ALA A 145 1.69 -17.49 -13.01
C ALA A 145 0.69 -16.36 -13.32
N ILE A 146 0.54 -15.39 -12.42
CA ILE A 146 -0.38 -14.26 -12.59
C ILE A 146 0.16 -13.25 -13.63
N TYR A 147 1.43 -12.88 -13.54
CA TYR A 147 2.01 -11.83 -14.41
C TYR A 147 2.75 -12.36 -15.64
N GLY A 148 3.06 -13.66 -15.72
CA GLY A 148 3.72 -14.27 -16.88
C GLY A 148 2.80 -14.43 -18.10
N ASN A 149 1.48 -14.41 -17.91
CA ASN A 149 0.49 -14.62 -18.97
C ASN A 149 0.14 -13.32 -19.74
N GLU A 150 0.50 -12.15 -19.22
CA GLU A 150 0.18 -10.86 -19.85
C GLU A 150 1.15 -10.46 -20.98
N ARG A 151 2.22 -11.24 -21.23
CA ARG A 151 3.20 -10.98 -22.31
C ARG A 151 3.00 -11.84 -23.58
N ARG A 152 1.82 -12.45 -23.76
CA ARG A 152 1.41 -13.04 -25.05
C ARG A 152 0.09 -12.45 -25.52
N LYS A 153 0.15 -11.24 -26.07
CA LYS A 153 -0.78 -10.75 -27.09
C LYS A 153 -0.06 -9.75 -27.97
#